data_AF-A0A7X1IP06-F1
#
_entry.id   AF-A0A7X1IP06-F1
#
_cell.length_a   1.000
_cell.length_b   1.000
_cell.length_c   1.000
_cell.angle_alpha   90.00
_cell.angle_beta   90.00
_cell.angle_gamma   90.00
#
_symmetry.space_group_name_H-M   'P 1'
#
loop_
_entity.id
_entity.type
_entity.pdbx_description
1 polymer ?
#
loop_
_entity_poly.entity_id
_entity_poly.type
_entity_poly.pdbx_seq_one_letter_code
_entity_poly.pdbx_strand_id
1 'polypeptide(L)' 'MQRYEAEVTVQTADGRAITYRGDGIGPDGVSTEELLNGAEAAALAQEPGGAVTKSRVRRSAP' A
#
# COMPACT_ATOMS: atom_id res chain seq x y z
N MET A 1 8.01 -5.53 -16.90
CA MET A 1 7.22 -5.58 -15.66
C MET A 1 8.16 -5.20 -14.53
N GLN A 2 7.75 -4.35 -13.60
CA GLN A 2 8.62 -3.85 -12.52
C GLN A 2 8.13 -4.35 -11.17
N ARG A 3 9.04 -4.91 -10.36
CA ARG A 3 8.72 -5.30 -8.99
C ARG A 3 8.63 -4.05 -8.12
N TYR A 4 7.65 -4.03 -7.24
CA TYR A 4 7.49 -2.97 -6.26
C TYR A 4 7.20 -3.55 -4.89
N GLU A 5 7.53 -2.76 -3.88
CA GLU A 5 7.14 -2.99 -2.50
C GLU A 5 6.33 -1.77 -2.04
N ALA A 6 5.18 -2.05 -1.46
CA ALA A 6 4.28 -1.09 -0.86
C ALA A 6 4.21 -1.33 0.66
N GLU A 7 4.23 -0.24 1.42
CA GLU A 7 3.97 -0.24 2.85
C GLU A 7 2.86 0.77 3.14
N VAL A 8 1.80 0.33 3.81
CA VAL A 8 0.66 1.17 4.18
C VAL A 8 0.35 0.95 5.65
N THR A 9 0.40 2.02 6.43
CA THR A 9 -0.04 2.03 7.83
C THR A 9 -1.46 2.55 7.90
N VAL A 10 -2.34 1.72 8.45
CA VAL A 10 -3.74 2.03 8.74
C VAL A 10 -3.92 2.16 10.24
N GLN A 11 -4.53 3.26 10.68
CA GLN A 11 -5.08 3.36 12.02
C GLN A 11 -6.47 2.75 12.01
N THR A 12 -6.65 1.63 12.70
CA THR A 12 -7.92 0.93 12.84
C THR A 12 -8.93 1.76 13.63
N ALA A 13 -10.22 1.42 13.52
CA ALA A 13 -11.29 2.07 14.28
C ALA A 13 -11.11 1.98 15.80
N ASP A 14 -10.39 0.96 16.26
CA ASP A 14 -10.03 0.72 17.67
C ASP A 14 -8.81 1.56 18.12
N GLY A 15 -8.24 2.38 17.22
CA GLY A 15 -7.10 3.26 17.51
C GLY A 15 -5.73 2.58 17.40
N ARG A 16 -5.67 1.29 17.04
CA ARG A 16 -4.40 0.58 16.79
C ARG A 16 -3.84 0.93 15.42
N ALA A 17 -2.53 1.13 15.32
CA ALA A 17 -1.82 1.28 14.05
C ALA A 17 -1.35 -0.09 13.54
N ILE A 18 -1.75 -0.46 12.32
CA ILE A 18 -1.35 -1.69 11.64
C ILE A 18 -0.62 -1.32 10.34
N THR A 19 0.55 -1.90 10.12
CA THR A 19 1.32 -1.70 8.90
C THR A 19 1.21 -2.92 7.98
N TYR A 20 0.58 -2.73 6.84
CA TYR A 20 0.50 -3.69 5.74
C TYR A 20 1.71 -3.52 4.83
N ARG A 21 2.35 -4.63 4.48
CA ARG A 21 3.41 -4.70 3.47
C ARG A 21 2.95 -5.60 2.36
N GLY A 22 3.03 -5.12 1.12
CA GLY A 22 2.76 -5.91 -0.06
C GLY A 22 3.90 -5.77 -1.04
N ASP A 23 4.35 -6.87 -1.62
CA ASP A 23 5.20 -6.85 -2.80
C ASP A 23 4.43 -7.36 -4.02
N GLY A 24 4.71 -6.79 -5.18
CA GLY A 24 3.95 -7.09 -6.39
C GLY A 24 4.73 -6.81 -7.66
N ILE A 25 4.19 -7.32 -8.77
CA ILE A 25 4.69 -7.04 -10.11
C ILE A 25 3.71 -6.06 -10.75
N GLY A 26 4.14 -4.81 -10.90
CA GLY A 26 3.38 -3.78 -11.59
C GLY A 26 3.58 -3.87 -13.10
N PRO A 27 2.55 -3.52 -13.92
CA PRO A 27 2.74 -3.38 -15.35
C PRO A 27 3.77 -2.27 -15.65
N ASP A 28 4.44 -2.36 -16.80
CA ASP A 28 5.41 -1.33 -17.19
C ASP A 28 4.70 0.01 -17.40
N GLY A 29 5.33 1.09 -16.93
CA GLY A 29 4.80 2.44 -17.06
C GLY A 29 3.75 2.83 -16.03
N VAL A 30 3.36 1.94 -15.10
CA VAL A 30 2.51 2.31 -13.97
C VAL A 30 3.24 3.31 -13.05
N SER A 31 2.55 4.39 -12.73
CA SER A 31 3.06 5.43 -11.85
C SER A 31 3.10 4.94 -10.40
N THR A 32 4.08 5.44 -9.63
CA THR A 32 4.20 5.13 -8.20
C THR A 32 2.92 5.51 -7.44
N GLU A 33 2.25 6.59 -7.84
CA GLU A 33 0.97 7.01 -7.27
C GLU A 33 -0.16 6.01 -7.52
N GLU A 34 -0.21 5.38 -8.68
CA GLU A 34 -1.24 4.40 -9.01
C GLU A 34 -1.05 3.12 -8.18
N LEU A 35 0.20 2.69 -8.00
CA LEU A 35 0.56 1.60 -7.07
C LEU A 35 0.20 1.92 -5.62
N LEU A 36 0.44 3.16 -5.19
CA LEU A 36 0.14 3.62 -3.84
C LEU A 36 -1.37 3.58 -3.58
N ASN A 37 -2.16 4.16 -4.49
CA ASN A 37 -3.62 4.15 -4.41
C ASN A 37 -4.18 2.72 -4.35
N GLY A 38 -3.65 1.81 -5.16
CA GLY A 38 -4.04 0.40 -5.14
C GLY A 38 -3.70 -0.30 -3.81
N ALA A 39 -2.50 -0.05 -3.27
CA ALA A 39 -2.08 -0.59 -1.99
C ALA A 39 -2.89 -0.03 -0.81
N GLU A 40 -3.21 1.27 -0.84
CA GLU A 40 -4.04 1.93 0.18
C GLU A 40 -5.47 1.40 0.17
N ALA A 41 -6.07 1.25 -1.01
CA ALA A 41 -7.39 0.65 -1.16
C ALA A 41 -7.44 -0.79 -0.64
N ALA A 42 -6.41 -1.59 -0.94
CA ALA A 42 -6.29 -2.95 -0.43
C ALA A 42 -6.14 -3.00 1.10
N ALA A 43 -5.33 -2.10 1.68
CA ALA A 43 -5.16 -2.01 3.13
C ALA A 43 -6.45 -1.58 3.84
N LEU A 44 -7.19 -0.62 3.27
CA LEU A 44 -8.49 -0.19 3.80
C LEU A 44 -9.58 -1.26 3.67
N ALA A 45 -9.51 -2.12 2.65
CA ALA A 45 -10.42 -3.25 2.52
C ALA A 45 -10.23 -4.29 3.64
N GLN A 46 -9.01 -4.43 4.18
CA GLN A 46 -8.71 -5.33 5.29
C GLN A 46 -9.17 -4.75 6.63
N GLU A 47 -9.14 -3.42 6.79
CA GLU A 47 -9.52 -2.72 8.02
C GLU A 47 -10.74 -1.81 7.79
N PRO A 48 -11.96 -2.38 7.74
CA PRO A 48 -13.16 -1.58 7.56
C PRO A 48 -13.33 -0.57 8.70
N GLY A 49 -13.39 0.72 8.35
CA GLY A 49 -13.46 1.83 9.31
C GLY A 49 -12.09 2.32 9.80
N GLY A 50 -10.99 1.74 9.31
CA GLY A 50 -9.65 2.30 9.50
C GLY A 50 -9.36 3.48 8.56
N ALA A 51 -8.33 4.24 8.88
CA ALA A 51 -7.85 5.34 8.06
C ALA A 51 -6.35 5.19 7.78
N VAL A 52 -5.93 5.40 6.53
CA VAL A 52 -4.50 5.42 6.19
C VAL A 52 -3.84 6.63 6.84
N THR A 53 -2.79 6.38 7.61
CA THR A 53 -1.99 7.44 8.26
C THR A 53 -0.63 7.62 7.63
N LYS A 54 -0.14 6.60 6.91
CA LYS A 54 1.13 6.65 6.19
C LYS A 54 1.13 5.62 5.07
N SER A 55 1.65 5.98 3.91
CA SER A 55 1.81 5.07 2.79
C SER A 55 3.12 5.36 2.05
N ARG A 56 3.75 4.33 1.51
CA ARG A 56 4.97 4.42 0.72
C ARG A 56 5.04 3.28 -0.27
N VAL A 57 5.37 3.58 -1.52
CA VAL A 57 5.78 2.59 -2.52
C VAL A 57 7.23 2.85 -2.88
N ARG A 58 8.01 1.77 -2.97
CA ARG A 58 9.34 1.77 -3.57
C ARG A 58 9.38 0.78 -4.72
N ARG A 59 10.06 1.17 -5.80
CA ARG A 59 10.41 0.22 -6.86
C ARG A 59 11.55 -0.64 -6.32
N SER A 60 11.38 -1.95 -6.36
CA SER A 60 12.45 -2.88 -6.05
C SER A 60 13.18 -3.10 -7.37
N ALA A 61 14.42 -2.61 -7.46
CA ALA A 61 15.25 -2.82 -8.64
C ALA A 61 15.32 -4.33 -8.98
N PRO A 62 15.44 -4.69 -10.27
CA PRO A 62 15.56 -6.08 -10.69
C PRO A 62 16.79 -6.78 -10.08
#